data_AF-A0A559JQ53-F1
#
_entry.id   AF-A0A559JQ53-F1
#
_cell.length_a   1.000
_cell.length_b   1.000
_cell.length_c   1.000
_cell.angle_alpha   90.00
_cell.angle_beta   90.00
_cell.angle_gamma   90.00
#
_symmetry.space_group_name_H-M   'P 1'
#
loop_
_entity.id
_entity.type
_entity.pdbx_description
1 polymer ?
#
loop_
_entity_poly.entity_id
_entity_poly.type
_entity_poly.pdbx_seq_one_letter_code
_entity_poly.pdbx_strand_id
1 'polypeptide(L)'
;MRSNHPAIQATTRSGTSKWLIRFFVFIILFGSMTIGLQQVKAPRPVGSEAHADQFSAARAMEKLREIAKEPHPVEYVAHDKVRDYLLSELDDMGLMPVVQQAVVTSEWDRSRTMSSCS
;
A
#
# COMPACT_ATOMS: atom_id res chain seq x y z
N MET A 1 -42.79 -72.21 9.36
CA MET A 1 -42.55 -71.40 8.15
C MET A 1 -42.03 -70.04 8.57
N ARG A 2 -40.75 -69.76 8.35
CA ARG A 2 -40.05 -68.55 8.80
C ARG A 2 -40.09 -67.53 7.67
N SER A 3 -40.84 -66.45 7.82
CA SER A 3 -40.84 -65.33 6.88
C SER A 3 -39.56 -64.51 7.07
N ASN A 4 -38.74 -64.49 6.02
CA ASN A 4 -37.57 -63.62 5.94
C ASN A 4 -38.02 -62.28 5.35
N HIS A 5 -38.09 -61.23 6.17
CA HIS A 5 -38.23 -59.86 5.68
C HIS A 5 -36.84 -59.30 5.34
N PRO A 6 -36.59 -58.83 4.11
CA PRO A 6 -35.38 -58.06 3.84
C PRO A 6 -35.55 -56.65 4.43
N ALA A 7 -34.68 -56.31 5.36
CA ALA A 7 -34.49 -54.94 5.82
C ALA A 7 -33.93 -54.10 4.67
N ILE A 8 -34.73 -53.16 4.15
CA ILE A 8 -34.26 -52.14 3.21
C ILE A 8 -33.37 -51.17 3.99
N GLN A 9 -32.05 -51.32 3.88
CA GLN A 9 -31.12 -50.34 4.44
C GLN A 9 -30.95 -49.18 3.45
N ALA A 10 -31.56 -48.04 3.78
CA ALA A 10 -31.32 -46.78 3.09
C ALA A 10 -29.91 -46.26 3.47
N THR A 11 -28.94 -46.53 2.60
CA THR A 11 -27.58 -46.00 2.70
C THR A 11 -27.58 -44.53 2.25
N THR A 12 -27.38 -43.60 3.18
CA THR A 12 -27.12 -42.20 2.87
C THR A 12 -25.61 -41.99 2.76
N ARG A 13 -25.08 -42.07 1.53
CA ARG A 13 -23.67 -41.82 1.23
C ARG A 13 -23.35 -40.33 1.33
N SER A 14 -22.84 -39.89 2.47
CA SER A 14 -22.52 -38.48 2.80
C SER A 14 -21.26 -37.88 2.14
N GLY A 15 -20.84 -38.43 0.99
CA GLY A 15 -19.56 -38.06 0.33
C GLY A 15 -19.59 -36.75 -0.47
N THR A 16 -20.76 -36.33 -0.98
CA THR A 16 -20.90 -35.18 -1.87
C THR A 16 -20.95 -33.84 -1.14
N SER A 17 -21.51 -33.81 0.07
CA SER A 17 -21.66 -32.60 0.89
C SER A 17 -20.32 -31.96 1.26
N LYS A 18 -19.30 -32.77 1.58
CA LYS A 18 -17.95 -32.23 1.91
C LYS A 18 -17.27 -31.56 0.73
N TRP A 19 -17.49 -32.06 -0.49
CA TRP A 19 -16.95 -31.44 -1.69
C TRP A 19 -17.65 -30.11 -2.00
N LEU A 20 -18.97 -30.06 -1.81
CA LEU A 20 -19.74 -28.82 -1.92
C LEU A 20 -19.30 -27.78 -0.88
N ILE A 21 -19.14 -28.17 0.39
CA ILE A 21 -18.66 -27.27 1.44
C ILE A 21 -17.26 -26.73 1.10
N ARG A 22 -16.33 -27.60 0.65
CA ARG A 22 -14.99 -27.17 0.24
C ARG A 22 -15.01 -26.19 -0.92
N PHE A 23 -15.89 -26.42 -1.90
CA PHE A 23 -16.07 -25.52 -3.04
C PHE A 23 -16.63 -24.17 -2.60
N PHE A 24 -17.64 -24.14 -1.74
CA PHE A 24 -18.20 -22.91 -1.18
C PHE A 24 -17.17 -22.12 -0.36
N VAL A 25 -16.39 -22.80 0.50
CA VAL A 25 -15.30 -22.15 1.25
C VAL A 25 -14.27 -21.55 0.30
N PHE A 26 -13.91 -22.26 -0.77
CA PHE A 26 -12.97 -21.74 -1.77
C PHE A 26 -13.51 -20.50 -2.48
N ILE A 27 -14.79 -20.50 -2.89
CA ILE A 27 -15.45 -19.33 -3.48
C ILE A 27 -15.46 -18.15 -2.51
N ILE A 28 -15.77 -18.38 -1.23
CA ILE A 28 -15.78 -17.31 -0.23
C ILE A 28 -14.38 -16.72 -0.05
N LEU A 29 -13.35 -17.56 0.00
CA LEU A 29 -11.96 -17.12 0.17
C LEU A 29 -11.46 -16.33 -1.05
N PHE A 30 -11.81 -16.78 -2.26
CA PHE A 30 -11.47 -16.06 -3.49
C PHE A 30 -12.28 -14.78 -3.67
N GLY A 31 -13.56 -14.81 -3.29
CA GLY A 31 -14.45 -13.65 -3.27
C GLY A 31 -13.96 -12.57 -2.31
N SER A 32 -13.58 -12.92 -1.08
CA SER A 32 -13.05 -11.94 -0.12
C SER A 32 -11.71 -11.35 -0.59
N MET A 33 -10.83 -12.17 -1.17
CA MET A 33 -9.57 -11.71 -1.74
C MET A 33 -9.79 -10.70 -2.87
N THR A 34 -10.69 -11.00 -3.82
CA THR A 34 -10.97 -10.11 -4.95
C THR A 34 -11.66 -8.81 -4.52
N ILE A 35 -12.58 -8.85 -3.56
CA ILE A 35 -13.22 -7.66 -2.97
C ILE A 35 -12.17 -6.80 -2.25
N GLY A 36 -11.29 -7.41 -1.47
CA GLY A 36 -10.19 -6.70 -0.80
C GLY A 36 -9.28 -5.98 -1.80
N LEU A 37 -8.91 -6.64 -2.90
CA LEU A 37 -8.10 -6.04 -3.96
C LEU A 37 -8.80 -4.88 -4.69
N GLN A 38 -10.14 -4.86 -4.73
CA GLN A 38 -10.87 -3.73 -5.32
C GLN A 38 -10.77 -2.46 -4.46
N GLN A 39 -10.62 -2.58 -3.14
CA GLN A 39 -10.46 -1.43 -2.24
C GLN A 39 -9.09 -0.74 -2.39
N VAL A 40 -8.08 -1.43 -2.94
CA VAL A 40 -6.72 -0.90 -3.13
C VAL A 40 -6.59 -0.11 -4.45
N LYS A 41 -7.62 -0.10 -5.30
CA LYS A 41 -7.54 0.60 -6.59
C LYS A 41 -7.58 2.11 -6.39
N ALA A 42 -6.51 2.79 -6.81
CA ALA A 42 -6.50 4.24 -6.88
C ALA A 42 -7.63 4.75 -7.80
N PRO A 43 -8.22 5.92 -7.49
CA PRO A 43 -9.17 6.57 -8.38
C PRO A 43 -8.53 6.84 -9.75
N ARG A 44 -9.36 6.90 -10.80
CA ARG A 44 -8.86 7.14 -12.16
C ARG A 44 -8.09 8.47 -12.20
N PRO A 45 -6.87 8.50 -12.77
CA PRO A 45 -6.07 9.72 -12.82
C PRO A 45 -6.73 10.75 -13.74
N VAL A 46 -6.84 11.98 -13.26
CA VAL A 46 -7.24 13.13 -14.08
C VAL A 46 -6.02 13.59 -14.88
N GLY A 47 -6.22 14.01 -16.14
CA GLY A 47 -5.15 14.42 -17.05
C GLY A 47 -4.40 15.69 -16.60
N SER A 48 -3.40 16.11 -17.38
CA SER A 48 -2.62 17.34 -17.15
C SER A 48 -3.48 18.60 -17.18
N GLU A 49 -4.52 18.60 -18.01
CA GLU A 49 -5.43 19.73 -18.25
C GLU A 49 -6.55 19.87 -17.20
N ALA A 50 -6.49 19.10 -16.10
CA ALA A 50 -7.45 19.25 -15.00
C ALA A 50 -7.39 20.69 -14.45
N HIS A 51 -8.50 21.22 -13.92
CA HIS A 51 -8.49 22.52 -13.27
C HIS A 51 -7.43 22.59 -12.15
N ALA A 52 -6.91 23.80 -11.90
CA ALA A 52 -5.83 24.02 -10.93
C ALA A 52 -6.24 23.72 -9.47
N ASP A 53 -7.54 23.79 -9.18
CA ASP A 53 -8.14 23.47 -7.89
C ASP A 53 -8.30 21.95 -7.64
N GLN A 54 -8.02 21.12 -8.65
CA GLN A 54 -8.13 19.67 -8.58
C GLN A 54 -6.76 19.02 -8.57
N PHE A 55 -6.63 17.95 -7.80
CA PHE A 55 -5.45 17.11 -7.82
C PHE A 55 -5.33 16.38 -9.18
N SER A 56 -4.19 16.50 -9.85
CA SER A 56 -3.86 15.76 -11.07
C SER A 56 -2.63 14.89 -10.84
N ALA A 57 -2.81 13.57 -10.92
CA ALA A 57 -1.70 12.63 -10.83
C ALA A 57 -0.67 12.87 -11.95
N ALA A 58 -1.09 13.34 -13.13
CA ALA A 58 -0.19 13.64 -14.23
C ALA A 58 0.76 14.80 -13.88
N ARG A 59 0.24 15.91 -13.32
CA ARG A 59 1.07 17.03 -12.85
C ARG A 59 1.97 16.64 -11.67
N ALA A 60 1.44 15.85 -10.74
CA ALA A 60 2.24 15.34 -9.62
C ALA A 60 3.43 14.49 -10.10
N MET A 61 3.21 13.62 -11.10
CA MET A 61 4.27 12.79 -11.68
C MET A 61 5.36 13.59 -12.39
N GLU A 62 5.04 14.74 -12.99
CA GLU A 62 6.05 15.63 -13.57
C GLU A 62 7.00 16.18 -12.51
N LYS A 63 6.46 16.68 -11.39
CA LYS A 63 7.25 17.15 -10.25
C LYS A 63 8.07 16.02 -9.62
N LEU A 64 7.50 14.83 -9.50
CA LEU A 64 8.20 13.65 -8.96
C LEU A 64 9.39 13.23 -9.83
N ARG A 65 9.34 13.41 -11.15
CA ARG A 65 10.49 13.10 -12.01
C ARG A 65 11.68 14.00 -11.72
N GLU A 66 11.44 15.26 -11.37
CA GLU A 66 12.51 16.18 -10.96
C GLU A 66 13.11 15.76 -9.62
N ILE A 67 12.25 15.45 -8.65
CA ILE A 67 12.67 15.02 -7.32
C ILE A 67 13.38 13.66 -7.37
N ALA A 68 12.96 12.72 -8.21
CA ALA A 68 13.51 11.37 -8.26
C ALA A 68 14.69 11.19 -9.23
N LYS A 69 15.30 12.28 -9.75
CA LYS A 69 16.39 12.21 -10.73
C LYS A 69 17.58 11.40 -10.24
N GLU A 70 17.94 11.55 -8.97
CA GLU A 70 19.02 10.82 -8.33
C GLU A 70 18.44 10.05 -7.14
N PRO A 71 18.92 8.82 -6.83
CA PRO A 71 18.64 8.22 -5.53
C PRO A 71 19.05 9.22 -4.44
N HIS A 72 18.23 9.38 -3.41
CA HIS A 72 18.55 10.25 -2.26
C HIS A 72 18.99 9.37 -1.08
N PRO A 73 20.21 8.81 -1.10
CA PRO A 73 20.81 8.28 0.11
C PRO A 73 20.94 9.42 1.13
N VAL A 74 21.13 9.07 2.40
CA VAL A 74 21.20 10.01 3.54
C VAL A 74 22.48 10.88 3.51
N GLU A 75 23.02 11.16 2.32
CA GLU A 75 23.98 12.23 2.08
C GLU A 75 23.22 13.57 2.01
N TYR A 76 23.43 14.36 3.06
CA TYR A 76 22.83 15.65 3.36
C TYR A 76 22.67 16.63 2.16
N VAL A 77 23.59 16.59 1.18
CA VAL A 77 23.65 17.53 0.05
C VAL A 77 22.49 17.36 -0.95
N ALA A 78 22.00 16.14 -1.18
CA ALA A 78 20.88 15.92 -2.10
C ALA A 78 19.56 16.46 -1.51
N HIS A 79 19.40 16.37 -0.20
CA HIS A 79 18.25 16.92 0.51
C HIS A 79 18.20 18.46 0.46
N ASP A 80 19.35 19.13 0.50
CA ASP A 80 19.43 20.59 0.38
C ASP A 80 18.87 21.09 -0.96
N LYS A 81 19.23 20.43 -2.07
CA LYS A 81 18.73 20.81 -3.41
C LYS A 81 17.21 20.68 -3.53
N VAL A 82 16.66 19.57 -3.02
CA VAL A 82 15.21 19.35 -3.03
C VAL A 82 14.49 20.35 -2.12
N ARG A 83 15.06 20.65 -0.94
CA ARG A 83 14.52 21.69 -0.06
C ARG A 83 14.41 23.01 -0.80
N ASP A 84 15.50 23.45 -1.44
CA ASP A 84 15.54 24.75 -2.11
C ASP A 84 14.57 24.81 -3.28
N TYR A 85 14.42 23.71 -4.04
CA TYR A 85 13.39 23.58 -5.08
C TYR A 85 11.97 23.74 -4.51
N LEU A 86 11.66 23.03 -3.42
CA LEU A 86 10.34 23.13 -2.78
C LEU A 86 10.06 24.53 -2.22
N LEU A 87 11.06 25.20 -1.66
CA LEU A 87 10.91 26.57 -1.18
C LEU A 87 10.55 27.52 -2.34
N SER A 88 11.23 27.40 -3.47
CA SER A 88 10.93 28.23 -4.65
C SER A 88 9.53 27.99 -5.21
N GLU A 89 9.11 26.72 -5.32
CA GLU A 89 7.79 26.37 -5.84
C GLU A 89 6.66 26.86 -4.92
N LEU A 90 6.86 26.82 -3.60
CA LEU A 90 5.88 27.32 -2.63
C LEU A 90 5.81 28.85 -2.64
N ASP A 91 6.95 29.54 -2.78
CA ASP A 91 7.00 31.00 -2.89
C ASP A 91 6.32 31.49 -4.18
N ASP A 92 6.55 30.80 -5.31
CA ASP A 92 5.88 31.07 -6.59
C ASP A 92 4.36 30.91 -6.51
N MET A 93 3.86 30.06 -5.61
CA MET A 93 2.43 29.91 -5.32
C MET A 93 1.89 30.97 -4.35
N GLY A 94 2.73 31.90 -3.87
CA GLY A 94 2.37 32.95 -2.92
C GLY A 94 2.27 32.48 -1.46
N LEU A 95 2.89 31.35 -1.11
CA LEU A 95 2.92 30.81 0.24
C LEU A 95 4.15 31.34 1.01
N MET A 96 4.11 31.22 2.35
CA MET A 96 5.23 31.59 3.23
C MET A 96 5.85 30.34 3.87
N PRO A 97 6.74 29.62 3.16
CA PRO A 97 7.32 28.39 3.68
C PRO A 97 8.32 28.64 4.81
N VAL A 98 8.38 27.72 5.78
CA VAL A 98 9.32 27.75 6.93
C VAL A 98 10.10 26.45 6.99
N VAL A 99 11.43 26.55 7.07
CA VAL A 99 12.31 25.38 7.24
C VAL A 99 12.40 25.01 8.72
N GLN A 100 11.96 23.80 9.07
CA GLN A 100 12.12 23.24 10.41
C GLN A 100 13.25 22.21 10.40
N GLN A 101 14.32 22.49 11.13
CA GLN A 101 15.48 21.61 11.27
C GLN A 101 15.35 20.76 12.54
N ALA A 102 15.53 19.44 12.41
CA ALA A 102 15.55 18.52 13.54
C ALA A 102 16.73 17.55 13.41
N VAL A 103 17.37 17.24 14.53
CA VAL A 103 18.39 16.19 14.60
C VAL A 103 17.70 14.89 15.01
N VAL A 104 17.76 13.89 14.12
CA VAL A 104 17.18 12.57 14.40
C VAL A 104 18.14 11.77 15.27
N THR A 105 17.92 11.75 16.58
CA THR A 105 18.63 10.82 17.47
C THR A 105 17.92 9.47 17.46
N SER A 106 18.36 8.53 16.62
CA SER A 106 17.87 7.15 16.70
C SER A 106 18.66 6.36 17.75
N GLU A 107 18.04 5.35 18.37
CA GLU A 107 18.72 4.45 19.30
C GLU A 107 19.91 3.73 18.62
N TRP A 108 19.80 3.48 17.31
CA TRP A 108 20.87 2.93 16.49
C TRP A 108 22.07 3.88 16.32
N ASP A 109 21.84 5.19 16.32
CA ASP A 109 22.91 6.19 16.21
C ASP A 109 23.66 6.40 17.55
N ARG A 110 22.92 6.33 18.66
CA ARG A 110 23.45 6.50 20.03
C ARG A 110 24.53 5.46 20.38
N SER A 111 24.35 4.21 19.95
CA SER A 111 25.32 3.14 20.22
C SER A 111 26.66 3.36 19.52
N ARG A 112 26.66 3.89 18.28
CA ARG A 112 27.91 4.21 17.54
C ARG A 112 28.67 5.38 18.14
N THR A 113 27.98 6.40 18.65
CA THR A 113 28.65 7.53 19.32
C THR A 113 29.27 7.14 20.67
N MET A 114 28.68 6.19 21.39
CA MET A 114 29.21 5.73 22.68
C MET A 114 30.42 4.78 22.53
N SER A 115 30.51 3.99 21.45
CA SER A 115 31.66 3.11 21.19
C SER A 115 32.95 3.84 20.79
N SER A 116 32.87 5.13 20.43
CA SER A 116 34.04 5.95 20.06
C SER A 116 34.73 6.62 21.27
N CYS A 117 34.17 6.50 22.47
CA CYS A 117 34.79 6.93 23.72
C CYS A 117 35.22 5.70 24.53
N SER A 118 36.28 5.03 24.10
CA SER A 118 37.03 4.04 24.89
C SER A 118 38.46 3.96 24.38
#